data_AF-A0A6L6LC47-F1
#
_entry.id   AF-A0A6L6LC47-F1
#
_cell.length_a   1.000
_cell.length_b   1.000
_cell.length_c   1.000
_cell.angle_alpha   90.00
_cell.angle_beta   90.00
_cell.angle_gamma   90.00
#
_symmetry.space_group_name_H-M   'P 1'
#
loop_
_entity.id
_entity.type
_entity.pdbx_description
1 polymer ?
#
loop_
_entity_poly.entity_id
_entity_poly.type
_entity_poly.pdbx_seq_one_letter_code
_entity_poly.pdbx_strand_id
1 'polypeptide(L)'
;MRSIPKTLKEKANGVNKKQIALKCAPYVIFGYVLNKVSWLYGQQAGDNTLQNVLDTINGIGGAFHNPLPSFLPRDLLVGVGCGIGFRMVVYYKAKNAKKFRQGVEYGSARWGTAKDIEPYVDPVFENNVLLTATERLMMSGRPKQPKYARNKNILVIGGSGSGKTRFFVKPNLMQMHSSYVVTDPKGTVLVECGKMLSKNDYRIKVLNTINFAKSMHYNPFAYIRSEKDILKLVNTIIVNTKGEGQQASEDFWVKAEKLYYTALIAYIWYEAPEEEQNFSMLIDLVDASEAREDDENFKNAVDLLFEELEQKNPNHFAVRQYKKYKLAAGVVCSKRLLNQAVGKSLRTHNLKPKKGAQVMRKNEKITALYERLSRDDFGKDDDQQRESNSISNQKAMLEEFAARQGFTNIVHFTDDGISGTCFDRPGFLAMMKEVEAGNVEYLCIKDMSRMGRDYLKVGQIMEILRQRGVRLIAINDGVDSARGDDDFTPFRNIMNEYYARDTSRKIRST
;
A
#
# COMPACT_ATOMS: atom_id res chain seq x y z
N MET A 1 -37.74 -7.37 -45.52
CA MET A 1 -36.87 -8.29 -44.77
C MET A 1 -35.51 -7.62 -44.55
N ARG A 2 -35.14 -7.28 -43.31
CA ARG A 2 -33.83 -6.69 -43.00
C ARG A 2 -32.74 -7.74 -43.20
N SER A 3 -31.69 -7.39 -43.95
CA SER A 3 -30.58 -8.27 -44.28
C SER A 3 -29.78 -8.65 -43.03
N ILE A 4 -29.48 -9.94 -42.89
CA ILE A 4 -28.72 -10.49 -41.76
C ILE A 4 -27.32 -9.87 -41.72
N PRO A 5 -26.82 -9.42 -40.55
CA PRO A 5 -25.51 -8.79 -40.40
C PRO A 5 -24.35 -9.67 -40.94
N LYS A 6 -23.41 -9.09 -41.68
CA LYS A 6 -22.24 -9.78 -42.28
C LYS A 6 -21.42 -10.58 -41.25
N THR A 7 -21.33 -10.09 -40.01
CA THR A 7 -20.63 -10.74 -38.89
C THR A 7 -21.24 -12.08 -38.45
N LEU A 8 -22.55 -12.28 -38.67
CA LEU A 8 -23.22 -13.57 -38.41
C LEU A 8 -22.97 -14.58 -39.54
N LYS A 9 -22.85 -14.12 -40.80
CA LYS A 9 -22.49 -14.97 -41.95
C LYS A 9 -21.06 -15.51 -41.82
N GLU A 10 -20.11 -14.70 -41.37
CA GLU A 10 -18.71 -15.14 -41.17
C GLU A 10 -18.57 -16.16 -40.04
N LYS A 11 -19.30 -15.99 -38.93
CA LYS A 11 -19.34 -17.00 -37.84
C LYS A 11 -20.02 -18.31 -38.26
N ALA A 12 -20.89 -18.30 -39.26
CA ALA A 12 -21.60 -19.48 -39.74
C ALA A 12 -20.79 -20.30 -40.78
N ASN A 13 -19.82 -19.70 -41.47
CA ASN A 13 -19.07 -20.35 -42.55
C ASN A 13 -18.09 -21.46 -42.11
N GLY A 14 -17.78 -21.57 -40.81
CA GLY A 14 -16.90 -22.61 -40.26
C GLY A 14 -17.62 -23.69 -39.44
N VAL A 15 -18.95 -23.69 -39.44
CA VAL A 15 -19.70 -24.51 -38.51
C VAL A 15 -19.91 -25.92 -39.07
N ASN A 16 -19.22 -26.89 -38.46
CA ASN A 16 -19.38 -28.29 -38.80
C ASN A 16 -20.82 -28.74 -38.51
N LYS A 17 -21.64 -28.85 -39.56
CA LYS A 17 -23.07 -29.22 -39.48
C LYS A 17 -23.27 -30.56 -38.76
N LYS A 18 -22.33 -31.51 -38.88
CA LYS A 18 -22.36 -32.79 -38.15
C LYS A 18 -22.19 -32.58 -36.64
N GLN A 19 -21.28 -31.70 -36.22
CA GLN A 19 -21.12 -31.38 -34.79
C GLN A 19 -22.33 -30.65 -34.21
N ILE A 20 -22.97 -29.75 -34.96
CA ILE A 20 -24.24 -29.14 -34.52
C ILE A 20 -25.32 -30.20 -34.39
N ALA A 21 -25.50 -31.04 -35.42
CA ALA A 21 -26.51 -32.09 -35.41
C ALA A 21 -26.31 -33.02 -34.20
N LEU A 22 -25.06 -33.42 -33.92
CA LEU A 22 -24.73 -34.27 -32.78
C LEU A 22 -24.98 -33.57 -31.43
N LYS A 23 -24.69 -32.27 -31.33
CA LYS A 23 -24.99 -31.48 -30.12
C LYS A 23 -26.48 -31.26 -29.91
N CYS A 24 -27.27 -31.19 -30.99
CA CYS A 24 -28.72 -30.99 -30.92
C CYS A 24 -29.51 -32.29 -30.76
N ALA A 25 -28.95 -33.43 -31.18
CA ALA A 25 -29.63 -34.73 -31.22
C ALA A 25 -30.30 -35.14 -29.89
N PRO A 26 -29.66 -34.99 -28.70
CA PRO A 26 -30.30 -35.38 -27.44
C PRO A 26 -31.58 -34.59 -27.14
N TYR A 27 -31.63 -33.30 -27.51
CA TYR A 27 -32.80 -32.45 -27.29
C TYR A 27 -33.93 -32.76 -28.28
N VAL A 28 -33.57 -33.14 -29.51
CA VAL A 28 -34.53 -33.57 -30.53
C VAL A 28 -35.14 -34.93 -30.17
N ILE A 29 -34.32 -35.88 -29.70
CA ILE A 29 -34.78 -37.18 -29.21
C ILE A 29 -35.69 -37.01 -27.99
N PHE A 30 -35.30 -36.16 -27.03
CA PHE A 30 -36.13 -35.86 -25.86
C PHE A 30 -37.47 -35.23 -26.24
N GLY A 31 -37.46 -34.27 -27.17
CA GLY A 31 -38.68 -33.67 -27.71
C GLY A 31 -39.56 -34.67 -28.48
N TYR A 32 -38.95 -35.60 -29.23
CA TYR A 32 -39.66 -36.66 -29.95
C TYR A 32 -40.38 -37.63 -29.00
N VAL A 33 -39.71 -38.06 -27.93
CA VAL A 33 -40.33 -38.92 -26.90
C VAL A 33 -41.54 -38.23 -26.29
N LEU A 34 -41.44 -36.94 -25.96
CA LEU A 34 -42.55 -36.20 -25.35
C LEU A 34 -43.67 -35.85 -26.34
N ASN A 35 -43.36 -35.70 -27.63
CA ASN A 35 -44.36 -35.65 -28.69
C ASN A 35 -45.19 -36.96 -28.74
N LYS A 36 -44.53 -38.11 -28.62
CA LYS A 36 -45.20 -39.42 -28.59
C LYS A 36 -46.04 -39.64 -27.34
N VAL A 37 -45.54 -39.23 -26.19
CA VAL A 37 -46.30 -39.26 -24.93
C VAL A 37 -47.53 -38.36 -25.01
N SER A 38 -47.42 -37.17 -25.59
CA SER A 38 -48.56 -36.27 -25.82
C SER A 38 -49.64 -36.88 -26.73
N TRP A 39 -49.21 -37.54 -27.81
CA TRP A 39 -50.12 -38.24 -28.72
C TRP A 39 -50.84 -39.42 -28.06
N LEU A 40 -50.12 -40.22 -27.27
CA LEU A 40 -50.71 -41.34 -26.55
C LEU A 40 -51.71 -40.85 -25.49
N TYR A 41 -51.37 -39.76 -24.80
CA TYR A 41 -52.26 -39.09 -23.84
C TYR A 41 -53.53 -38.55 -24.51
N GLY A 42 -53.43 -38.03 -25.74
CA GLY A 42 -54.58 -37.54 -26.51
C GLY A 42 -55.55 -38.62 -26.98
N GLN A 43 -55.19 -39.90 -26.89
CA GLN A 43 -56.04 -41.04 -27.25
C GLN A 43 -56.67 -41.73 -26.03
N GLN A 44 -56.28 -41.37 -24.81
CA GLN A 44 -56.90 -41.93 -23.61
C GLN A 44 -58.27 -41.29 -23.38
N ALA A 45 -59.26 -42.13 -23.06
CA ALA A 45 -60.65 -41.74 -22.80
C ALA A 45 -61.06 -42.09 -21.35
N GLY A 46 -60.17 -41.89 -20.39
CA GLY A 46 -60.42 -42.11 -18.98
C GLY A 46 -61.21 -40.95 -18.36
N ASP A 47 -62.05 -41.30 -17.37
CA ASP A 47 -62.99 -40.38 -16.71
C ASP A 47 -62.32 -39.20 -15.99
N ASN A 48 -61.06 -39.37 -15.57
CA ASN A 48 -60.30 -38.36 -14.84
C ASN A 48 -58.85 -38.23 -15.35
N THR A 49 -58.28 -37.04 -15.19
CA THR A 49 -56.91 -36.68 -15.62
C THR A 49 -55.85 -37.64 -15.08
N LEU A 50 -55.98 -38.10 -13.84
CA LEU A 50 -55.02 -39.02 -13.21
C LEU A 50 -55.02 -40.40 -13.90
N GLN A 51 -56.19 -40.90 -14.27
CA GLN A 51 -56.34 -42.18 -14.95
C GLN A 51 -55.71 -42.13 -16.34
N ASN A 52 -55.97 -41.06 -17.10
CA ASN A 52 -55.35 -40.81 -18.40
C ASN A 52 -53.82 -40.77 -18.34
N VAL A 53 -53.23 -40.21 -17.27
CA VAL A 53 -51.78 -40.20 -17.07
C VAL A 53 -51.25 -41.63 -16.82
N LEU A 54 -51.90 -42.39 -15.93
CA LEU A 54 -51.49 -43.75 -15.60
C LEU A 54 -51.58 -44.69 -16.81
N ASP A 55 -52.67 -44.58 -17.59
CA ASP A 55 -52.88 -45.38 -18.80
C ASP A 55 -51.86 -45.01 -19.89
N THR A 56 -51.50 -43.72 -19.99
CA THR A 56 -50.41 -43.28 -20.89
C THR A 56 -49.05 -43.85 -20.48
N ILE A 57 -48.75 -43.93 -19.18
CA ILE A 57 -47.49 -44.50 -18.68
C ILE A 57 -47.44 -46.01 -18.98
N ASN A 58 -48.52 -46.73 -18.71
CA ASN A 58 -48.61 -48.17 -18.96
C ASN A 58 -48.58 -48.50 -20.47
N GLY A 59 -49.16 -47.63 -21.31
CA GLY A 59 -49.18 -47.78 -22.76
C GLY A 59 -47.94 -47.26 -23.50
N ILE A 60 -46.96 -46.70 -22.79
CA ILE A 60 -45.82 -46.00 -23.42
C ILE A 60 -44.98 -46.89 -24.33
N GLY A 61 -44.89 -48.20 -24.00
CA GLY A 61 -44.19 -49.19 -24.84
C GLY A 61 -44.82 -49.35 -26.22
N GLY A 62 -46.14 -49.17 -26.32
CA GLY A 62 -46.89 -49.26 -27.57
C GLY A 62 -46.76 -48.03 -28.48
N ALA A 63 -46.45 -46.86 -27.91
CA ALA A 63 -46.37 -45.58 -28.64
C ALA A 63 -45.25 -45.53 -29.70
N PHE A 64 -44.28 -46.44 -29.60
CA PHE A 64 -43.10 -46.51 -30.48
C PHE A 64 -43.21 -47.55 -31.59
N HIS A 65 -44.31 -48.33 -31.67
CA HIS A 65 -44.52 -49.26 -32.79
C HIS A 65 -44.60 -48.54 -34.14
N ASN A 66 -45.15 -47.32 -34.16
CA ASN A 66 -45.01 -46.41 -35.29
C ASN A 66 -43.90 -45.40 -34.99
N PRO A 67 -42.78 -45.38 -35.73
CA PRO A 67 -41.66 -44.49 -35.45
C PRO A 67 -41.93 -43.04 -35.86
N LEU A 68 -43.00 -42.73 -36.61
CA LEU A 68 -43.27 -41.37 -37.07
C LEU A 68 -43.86 -40.49 -35.96
N PRO A 69 -43.41 -39.23 -35.80
CA PRO A 69 -43.97 -38.30 -34.83
C PRO A 69 -45.44 -37.98 -35.13
N SER A 70 -46.18 -37.58 -34.10
CA SER A 70 -47.52 -37.03 -34.29
C SER A 70 -47.41 -35.63 -34.91
N PHE A 71 -48.14 -35.41 -36.00
CA PHE A 71 -48.22 -34.12 -36.69
C PHE A 71 -49.37 -33.23 -36.18
N LEU A 72 -50.06 -33.63 -35.11
CA LEU A 72 -51.06 -32.78 -34.48
C LEU A 72 -50.38 -31.55 -33.86
N PRO A 73 -50.94 -30.33 -34.04
CA PRO A 73 -50.32 -29.09 -33.55
C PRO A 73 -50.00 -29.10 -32.05
N ARG A 74 -50.87 -29.69 -31.23
CA ARG A 74 -50.69 -29.83 -29.78
C ARG A 74 -49.44 -30.66 -29.44
N ASP A 75 -49.30 -31.83 -30.05
CA ASP A 75 -48.20 -32.76 -29.73
C ASP A 75 -46.86 -32.23 -30.23
N LEU A 76 -46.85 -31.55 -31.38
CA LEU A 76 -45.65 -30.88 -31.91
C LEU A 76 -45.21 -29.74 -30.99
N LEU A 77 -46.15 -28.93 -30.48
CA LEU A 77 -45.85 -27.87 -29.52
C LEU A 77 -45.29 -28.43 -28.20
N VAL A 78 -45.86 -29.53 -27.69
CA VAL A 78 -45.34 -30.20 -26.49
C VAL A 78 -43.92 -30.73 -26.73
N GLY A 79 -43.68 -31.45 -27.83
CA GLY A 79 -42.36 -32.00 -28.14
C GLY A 79 -41.28 -30.93 -28.35
N VAL A 80 -41.55 -29.91 -29.15
CA VAL A 80 -40.62 -28.80 -29.39
C VAL A 80 -40.40 -27.99 -28.12
N GLY A 81 -41.47 -27.67 -27.38
CA GLY A 81 -41.41 -26.92 -26.13
C GLY A 81 -40.55 -27.61 -25.08
N CYS A 82 -40.76 -28.92 -24.87
CA CYS A 82 -39.98 -29.68 -23.91
C CYS A 82 -38.52 -29.90 -24.35
N GLY A 83 -38.26 -30.08 -25.65
CA GLY A 83 -36.89 -30.15 -26.18
C GLY A 83 -36.11 -28.84 -25.95
N ILE A 84 -36.76 -27.70 -26.18
CA ILE A 84 -36.19 -26.36 -25.90
C ILE A 84 -35.99 -26.17 -24.38
N GLY A 85 -36.99 -26.52 -23.57
CA GLY A 85 -36.90 -26.43 -22.11
C GLY A 85 -35.75 -27.26 -21.53
N PHE A 86 -35.59 -28.51 -21.99
CA PHE A 86 -34.47 -29.37 -21.58
C PHE A 86 -33.12 -28.77 -21.98
N ARG A 87 -33.02 -28.20 -23.19
CA ARG A 87 -31.81 -27.46 -23.62
C ARG A 87 -31.51 -26.27 -22.73
N MET A 88 -32.52 -25.50 -22.31
CA MET A 88 -32.34 -24.37 -21.38
C MET A 88 -31.84 -24.84 -20.01
N VAL A 89 -32.38 -25.94 -19.46
CA VAL A 89 -31.92 -26.52 -18.19
C VAL A 89 -30.46 -26.96 -18.26
N VAL A 90 -30.07 -27.68 -19.31
CA VAL A 90 -28.68 -28.12 -19.52
C VAL A 90 -27.75 -26.91 -19.69
N TYR A 91 -28.17 -25.90 -20.46
CA TYR A 91 -27.40 -24.67 -20.62
C TYR A 91 -27.22 -23.91 -19.30
N TYR A 92 -28.27 -23.79 -18.49
CA TYR A 92 -28.21 -23.14 -17.18
C TYR A 92 -27.27 -23.89 -16.22
N LYS A 93 -27.38 -25.23 -16.16
CA LYS A 93 -26.47 -26.06 -15.36
C LYS A 93 -25.02 -25.98 -15.83
N ALA A 94 -24.77 -25.99 -17.14
CA ALA A 94 -23.42 -25.89 -17.69
C ALA A 94 -22.78 -24.51 -17.42
N LYS A 95 -23.57 -23.43 -17.51
CA LYS A 95 -23.08 -22.07 -17.23
C LYS A 95 -22.80 -21.86 -15.73
N ASN A 96 -23.55 -22.52 -14.86
CA ASN A 96 -23.38 -22.46 -13.41
C ASN A 96 -22.50 -23.58 -12.84
N ALA A 97 -21.92 -24.42 -13.70
CA ALA A 97 -20.99 -25.46 -13.28
C ALA A 97 -19.69 -24.81 -12.78
N LYS A 98 -19.53 -24.76 -11.47
CA LYS A 98 -18.27 -24.38 -10.82
C LYS A 98 -17.21 -25.43 -11.18
N LYS A 99 -16.01 -24.99 -11.54
CA LYS A 99 -14.87 -25.87 -11.85
C LYS A 99 -14.22 -26.34 -10.55
N PHE A 100 -14.78 -27.40 -9.95
CA PHE A 100 -14.19 -28.02 -8.78
C PHE A 100 -13.10 -29.01 -9.16
N ARG A 101 -12.02 -29.06 -8.38
CA ARG A 101 -11.03 -30.14 -8.43
C ARG A 101 -11.40 -31.17 -7.37
N GLN A 102 -12.28 -32.11 -7.73
CA GLN A 102 -12.73 -33.16 -6.82
C GLN A 102 -11.57 -34.11 -6.48
N GLY A 103 -11.42 -34.47 -5.21
CA GLY A 103 -10.33 -35.32 -4.70
C GLY A 103 -9.00 -34.58 -4.47
N VAL A 104 -9.01 -33.25 -4.51
CA VAL A 104 -7.84 -32.37 -4.31
C VAL A 104 -8.18 -31.27 -3.28
N GLU A 105 -9.00 -31.60 -2.29
CA GLU A 105 -9.53 -30.66 -1.31
C GLU A 105 -8.43 -30.05 -0.44
N TYR A 106 -7.35 -30.82 -0.18
CA TYR A 106 -6.19 -30.40 0.61
C TYR A 106 -5.00 -29.93 -0.23
N GLY A 107 -5.20 -29.71 -1.53
CA GLY A 107 -4.16 -29.28 -2.47
C GLY A 107 -3.58 -30.42 -3.33
N SER A 108 -3.01 -30.04 -4.48
CA SER A 108 -2.38 -30.96 -5.45
C SER A 108 -0.85 -30.90 -5.41
N ALA A 109 -0.31 -30.23 -4.40
CA ALA A 109 1.13 -30.07 -4.28
C ALA A 109 1.78 -31.43 -3.98
N ARG A 110 2.82 -31.75 -4.73
CA ARG A 110 3.68 -32.91 -4.51
C ARG A 110 5.12 -32.52 -4.74
N TRP A 111 6.04 -33.35 -4.26
CA TRP A 111 7.44 -33.25 -4.64
C TRP A 111 7.58 -33.40 -6.17
N GLY A 112 8.32 -32.47 -6.76
CA GLY A 112 8.65 -32.49 -8.18
C GLY A 112 9.65 -33.59 -8.49
N THR A 113 9.62 -34.06 -9.73
CA THR A 113 10.58 -35.01 -10.31
C THR A 113 11.37 -34.33 -11.42
N ALA A 114 12.47 -34.93 -11.86
CA ALA A 114 13.28 -34.39 -12.96
C ALA A 114 12.46 -34.14 -14.25
N LYS A 115 11.48 -35.00 -14.53
CA LYS A 115 10.56 -34.86 -15.67
C LYS A 115 9.64 -33.64 -15.56
N ASP A 116 9.36 -33.18 -14.34
CA ASP A 116 8.49 -32.02 -14.14
C ASP A 116 9.21 -30.72 -14.50
N ILE A 117 10.52 -30.61 -14.25
CA ILE A 117 11.30 -29.40 -14.54
C ILE A 117 11.86 -29.37 -15.96
N GLU A 118 12.14 -30.53 -16.55
CA GLU A 118 12.78 -30.69 -17.87
C GLU A 118 12.21 -29.77 -18.96
N PRO A 119 10.88 -29.59 -19.13
CA PRO A 119 10.34 -28.73 -20.18
C PRO A 119 10.63 -27.23 -19.99
N TYR A 120 11.07 -26.83 -18.80
CA TYR A 120 11.39 -25.46 -18.43
C TYR A 120 12.89 -25.14 -18.50
N VAL A 121 13.73 -26.13 -18.79
CA VAL A 121 15.20 -25.98 -18.87
C VAL A 121 15.61 -25.70 -20.31
N ASP A 122 16.51 -24.73 -20.50
CA ASP A 122 17.16 -24.49 -21.79
C ASP A 122 18.29 -25.52 -21.99
N PRO A 123 18.45 -26.10 -23.18
CA PRO A 123 19.53 -27.06 -23.44
C PRO A 123 20.93 -26.46 -23.26
N VAL A 124 21.10 -25.15 -23.45
CA VAL A 124 22.35 -24.44 -23.19
C VAL A 124 22.36 -24.04 -21.72
N PHE A 125 23.33 -24.56 -20.95
CA PHE A 125 23.39 -24.38 -19.50
C PHE A 125 23.35 -22.91 -19.10
N GLU A 126 24.15 -22.08 -19.76
CA GLU A 126 24.33 -20.65 -19.52
C GLU A 126 23.04 -19.85 -19.72
N ASN A 127 22.10 -20.35 -20.53
CA ASN A 127 20.82 -19.69 -20.78
C ASN A 127 19.78 -19.92 -19.66
N ASN A 128 20.19 -20.45 -18.51
CA ASN A 128 19.31 -20.79 -17.42
C ASN A 128 19.60 -19.99 -16.16
N VAL A 129 18.52 -19.65 -15.44
CA VAL A 129 18.60 -19.30 -14.02
C VAL A 129 18.76 -20.57 -13.20
N LEU A 130 19.74 -20.57 -12.31
CA LEU A 130 19.99 -21.67 -11.37
C LEU A 130 19.06 -21.54 -10.17
N LEU A 131 18.20 -22.54 -9.95
CA LEU A 131 17.28 -22.60 -8.80
C LEU A 131 17.85 -23.49 -7.69
N THR A 132 18.38 -24.65 -8.06
CA THR A 132 19.05 -25.60 -7.18
C THR A 132 20.28 -26.18 -7.89
N ALA A 133 20.90 -27.23 -7.33
CA ALA A 133 21.97 -27.96 -8.02
C ALA A 133 21.49 -28.66 -9.31
N THR A 134 20.22 -29.07 -9.36
CA THR A 134 19.66 -29.91 -10.43
C THR A 134 18.59 -29.18 -11.24
N GLU A 135 17.77 -28.35 -10.61
CA GLU A 135 16.67 -27.62 -11.22
C GLU A 135 17.11 -26.25 -11.75
N ARG A 136 16.64 -25.95 -12.96
CA ARG A 136 16.99 -24.75 -13.73
C ARG A 136 15.76 -24.17 -14.41
N LEU A 137 15.81 -22.89 -14.73
CA LEU A 137 14.73 -22.21 -15.44
C LEU A 137 15.30 -21.42 -16.62
N MET A 138 14.88 -21.74 -17.83
CA MET A 138 15.31 -21.04 -19.04
C MET A 138 15.04 -19.54 -18.93
N MET A 139 15.96 -18.70 -19.42
CA MET A 139 15.78 -17.25 -19.45
C MET A 139 14.92 -16.79 -20.62
N SER A 140 14.82 -17.59 -21.70
CA SER A 140 14.00 -17.23 -22.86
C SER A 140 12.53 -17.04 -22.50
N GLY A 141 11.97 -15.90 -22.91
CA GLY A 141 10.55 -15.58 -22.77
C GLY A 141 9.65 -16.26 -23.79
N ARG A 142 10.21 -16.95 -24.79
CA ARG A 142 9.48 -17.59 -25.89
C ARG A 142 9.92 -19.05 -26.09
N PRO A 143 9.56 -19.96 -25.16
CA PRO A 143 9.78 -21.39 -25.37
C PRO A 143 9.00 -21.87 -26.61
N LYS A 144 9.51 -22.94 -27.26
CA LYS A 144 8.85 -23.57 -28.42
C LYS A 144 7.38 -23.90 -28.16
N GLN A 145 7.05 -24.26 -26.92
CA GLN A 145 5.67 -24.47 -26.48
C GLN A 145 5.28 -23.38 -25.47
N PRO A 146 4.36 -22.46 -25.81
CA PRO A 146 3.99 -21.32 -24.95
C PRO A 146 3.52 -21.69 -23.54
N LYS A 147 2.98 -22.90 -23.35
CA LYS A 147 2.53 -23.39 -22.03
C LYS A 147 3.65 -23.49 -20.98
N TYR A 148 4.90 -23.57 -21.43
CA TYR A 148 6.09 -23.62 -20.57
C TYR A 148 6.71 -22.25 -20.31
N ALA A 149 6.13 -21.17 -20.84
CA ALA A 149 6.53 -19.83 -20.46
C ALA A 149 6.19 -19.61 -18.98
N ARG A 150 7.20 -19.19 -18.20
CA ARG A 150 7.08 -18.95 -16.76
C ARG A 150 7.59 -17.57 -16.41
N ASN A 151 7.00 -16.99 -15.38
CA ASN A 151 7.51 -15.78 -14.75
C ASN A 151 8.91 -16.06 -14.20
N LYS A 152 9.83 -15.10 -14.35
CA LYS A 152 11.25 -15.21 -13.95
C LYS A 152 11.54 -14.50 -12.64
N ASN A 153 10.54 -13.86 -12.02
CA ASN A 153 10.66 -13.32 -10.68
C ASN A 153 10.78 -14.47 -9.68
N ILE A 154 11.88 -14.50 -8.94
CA ILE A 154 12.20 -15.54 -7.97
C ILE A 154 12.29 -14.90 -6.58
N LEU A 155 11.54 -15.47 -5.64
CA LEU A 155 11.60 -15.10 -4.23
C LEU A 155 12.43 -16.14 -3.47
N VAL A 156 13.55 -15.70 -2.91
CA VAL A 156 14.43 -16.55 -2.09
C VAL A 156 14.27 -16.19 -0.62
N ILE A 157 13.64 -17.08 0.14
CA ILE A 157 13.43 -16.91 1.58
C ILE A 157 14.46 -17.72 2.35
N GLY A 158 15.09 -17.10 3.35
CA GLY A 158 16.00 -17.78 4.26
C GLY A 158 16.45 -16.85 5.38
N GLY A 159 16.77 -17.40 6.54
CA GLY A 159 17.26 -16.64 7.70
C GLY A 159 18.59 -15.91 7.43
N SER A 160 19.02 -15.12 8.40
CA SER A 160 20.39 -14.56 8.37
C SER A 160 21.41 -15.71 8.40
N GLY A 161 22.50 -15.60 7.63
CA GLY A 161 23.52 -16.64 7.54
C GLY A 161 23.17 -17.87 6.69
N SER A 162 21.94 -18.00 6.17
CA SER A 162 21.52 -19.16 5.36
C SER A 162 22.19 -19.29 3.99
N GLY A 163 23.11 -18.39 3.65
CA GLY A 163 23.88 -18.43 2.41
C GLY A 163 23.14 -17.94 1.15
N LYS A 164 22.05 -17.16 1.26
CA LYS A 164 21.31 -16.60 0.11
C LYS A 164 22.23 -16.01 -0.98
N THR A 165 23.17 -15.16 -0.57
CA THR A 165 24.14 -14.56 -1.50
C THR A 165 25.08 -15.59 -2.09
N ARG A 166 25.60 -16.53 -1.29
CA ARG A 166 26.58 -17.53 -1.70
C ARG A 166 26.00 -18.59 -2.64
N PHE A 167 24.79 -19.07 -2.35
CA PHE A 167 24.20 -20.22 -3.05
C PHE A 167 23.24 -19.82 -4.18
N PHE A 168 22.69 -18.61 -4.16
CA PHE A 168 21.76 -18.18 -5.21
C PHE A 168 22.29 -16.99 -6.02
N VAL A 169 22.68 -15.89 -5.36
CA VAL A 169 23.08 -14.66 -6.08
C VAL A 169 24.38 -14.86 -6.86
N LYS A 170 25.45 -15.32 -6.20
CA LYS A 170 26.76 -15.50 -6.85
C LYS A 170 26.73 -16.49 -8.02
N PRO A 171 26.13 -17.70 -7.90
CA PRO A 171 26.08 -18.63 -9.03
C PRO A 171 25.31 -18.07 -10.24
N ASN A 172 24.22 -17.31 -10.00
CA ASN A 172 23.48 -16.67 -11.08
C ASN A 172 24.23 -15.48 -11.70
N LEU A 173 25.07 -14.76 -10.95
CA LEU A 173 26.00 -13.77 -11.54
C LEU A 173 27.09 -14.45 -12.38
N MET A 174 27.56 -15.62 -11.93
CA MET A 174 28.56 -16.42 -12.65
C MET A 174 28.01 -17.04 -13.95
N GLN A 175 26.68 -17.13 -14.13
CA GLN A 175 26.09 -17.52 -15.41
C GLN A 175 26.37 -16.51 -16.53
N MET A 176 26.55 -15.23 -16.18
CA MET A 176 26.89 -14.16 -17.12
C MET A 176 25.97 -14.08 -18.36
N HIS A 177 24.69 -14.41 -18.19
CA HIS A 177 23.73 -14.54 -19.28
C HIS A 177 22.92 -13.27 -19.59
N SER A 178 23.08 -12.21 -18.79
CA SER A 178 22.30 -10.97 -18.91
C SER A 178 22.97 -9.77 -18.26
N SER A 179 22.47 -8.56 -18.54
CA SER A 179 22.82 -7.38 -17.74
C SER A 179 22.29 -7.51 -16.31
N TYR A 180 23.14 -7.22 -15.33
CA TYR A 180 22.79 -7.33 -13.91
C TYR A 180 22.71 -5.95 -13.23
N VAL A 181 21.68 -5.79 -12.40
CA VAL A 181 21.60 -4.72 -11.40
C VAL A 181 21.55 -5.41 -10.04
N VAL A 182 22.56 -5.17 -9.21
CA VAL A 182 22.73 -5.87 -7.94
C VAL A 182 22.72 -4.87 -6.80
N THR A 183 21.82 -5.06 -5.84
CA THR A 183 21.89 -4.37 -4.56
C THR A 183 22.89 -5.12 -3.67
N ASP A 184 23.98 -4.47 -3.29
CA ASP A 184 25.06 -5.07 -2.49
C ASP A 184 25.28 -4.29 -1.18
N PRO A 185 24.40 -4.43 -0.17
CA PRO A 185 24.49 -3.67 1.07
C PRO A 185 25.80 -3.85 1.83
N LYS A 186 26.51 -4.97 1.62
CA LYS A 186 27.77 -5.29 2.29
C LYS A 186 29.00 -4.98 1.43
N GLY A 187 28.82 -4.66 0.15
CA GLY A 187 29.90 -4.45 -0.81
C GLY A 187 30.71 -5.72 -1.13
N THR A 188 30.28 -6.89 -0.69
CA THR A 188 31.04 -8.15 -0.85
C THR A 188 30.91 -8.73 -2.25
N VAL A 189 29.74 -8.59 -2.87
CA VAL A 189 29.45 -9.20 -4.18
C VAL A 189 30.34 -8.59 -5.25
N LEU A 190 30.51 -7.27 -5.25
CA LEU A 190 31.40 -6.61 -6.19
C LEU A 190 32.87 -7.05 -6.02
N VAL A 191 33.34 -7.17 -4.78
CA VAL A 191 34.72 -7.59 -4.49
C VAL A 191 34.97 -9.03 -4.96
N GLU A 192 34.01 -9.92 -4.76
CA GLU A 192 34.18 -11.35 -5.04
C GLU A 192 33.90 -11.71 -6.50
N CYS A 193 32.92 -11.07 -7.15
CA CYS A 193 32.49 -11.39 -8.51
C CYS A 193 32.92 -10.36 -9.56
N GLY A 194 33.25 -9.12 -9.17
CA GLY A 194 33.50 -8.03 -10.10
C GLY A 194 34.68 -8.28 -11.05
N LYS A 195 35.79 -8.84 -10.56
CA LYS A 195 36.94 -9.17 -11.42
C LYS A 195 36.60 -10.21 -12.48
N MET A 196 35.73 -11.17 -12.15
CA MET A 196 35.27 -12.19 -13.09
C MET A 196 34.35 -11.58 -14.15
N LEU A 197 33.41 -10.72 -13.76
CA LEU A 197 32.55 -9.99 -14.70
C LEU A 197 33.37 -9.10 -15.64
N SER A 198 34.31 -8.30 -15.10
CA SER A 198 35.15 -7.40 -15.90
C SER A 198 36.03 -8.13 -16.92
N LYS A 199 36.43 -9.37 -16.64
CA LYS A 199 37.21 -10.20 -17.57
C LYS A 199 36.37 -10.78 -18.72
N ASN A 200 35.04 -10.78 -18.57
CA ASN A 200 34.09 -11.27 -19.56
C ASN A 200 33.29 -10.10 -20.17
N ASP A 201 33.98 -8.98 -20.44
CA ASP A 201 33.46 -7.81 -21.14
C ASP A 201 32.27 -7.08 -20.49
N TYR A 202 31.99 -7.31 -19.20
CA TYR A 202 30.99 -6.53 -18.48
C TYR A 202 31.53 -5.13 -18.16
N ARG A 203 30.80 -4.10 -18.59
CA ARG A 203 30.98 -2.73 -18.09
C ARG A 203 30.37 -2.61 -16.70
N ILE A 204 31.22 -2.65 -15.68
CA ILE A 204 30.80 -2.52 -14.28
C ILE A 204 30.57 -1.05 -13.95
N LYS A 205 29.38 -0.75 -13.41
CA LYS A 205 29.03 0.55 -12.85
C LYS A 205 28.67 0.40 -11.38
N VAL A 206 29.18 1.29 -10.53
CA VAL A 206 29.02 1.20 -9.07
C VAL A 206 28.41 2.50 -8.56
N LEU A 207 27.21 2.44 -8.00
CA LEU A 207 26.62 3.56 -7.25
C LEU A 207 26.81 3.27 -5.76
N ASN A 208 27.72 3.99 -5.11
CA ASN A 208 28.07 3.83 -3.71
C ASN A 208 27.55 5.02 -2.90
N THR A 209 26.47 4.81 -2.16
CA THR A 209 25.82 5.84 -1.34
C THR A 209 26.46 6.04 0.04
N ILE A 210 27.51 5.27 0.38
CA ILE A 210 28.25 5.40 1.63
C ILE A 210 29.57 6.16 1.41
N ASN A 211 30.32 5.77 0.37
CA ASN A 211 31.59 6.40 0.02
C ASN A 211 31.51 6.95 -1.40
N PHE A 212 31.18 8.24 -1.51
CA PHE A 212 31.02 8.94 -2.79
C PHE A 212 32.32 8.97 -3.62
N ALA A 213 33.51 9.00 -3.00
CA ALA A 213 34.78 8.94 -3.72
C ALA A 213 35.00 7.61 -4.47
N LYS A 214 34.25 6.56 -4.10
CA LYS A 214 34.24 5.25 -4.78
C LYS A 214 32.93 5.01 -5.54
N SER A 215 32.11 6.05 -5.72
CA SER A 215 30.86 5.98 -6.45
C SER A 215 31.02 6.53 -7.85
N MET A 216 30.28 5.95 -8.78
CA MET A 216 29.86 6.69 -9.95
C MET A 216 28.84 7.72 -9.48
N HIS A 217 29.11 8.98 -9.79
CA HIS A 217 28.16 10.04 -9.52
C HIS A 217 26.89 9.84 -10.36
N TYR A 218 25.76 10.26 -9.81
CA TYR A 218 24.46 10.19 -10.47
C TYR A 218 23.79 11.54 -10.37
N ASN A 219 23.46 12.11 -11.53
CA ASN A 219 22.66 13.31 -11.63
C ASN A 219 21.37 12.97 -12.41
N PRO A 220 20.17 13.04 -11.79
CA PRO A 220 18.93 12.69 -12.49
C PRO A 220 18.56 13.69 -13.60
N PHE A 221 19.02 14.94 -13.52
CA PHE A 221 18.71 15.96 -14.52
C PHE A 221 19.19 15.57 -15.92
N ALA A 222 20.36 14.90 -16.01
CA ALA A 222 20.89 14.34 -17.25
C ALA A 222 19.99 13.26 -17.91
N TYR A 223 18.96 12.77 -17.21
CA TYR A 223 18.01 11.77 -17.69
C TYR A 223 16.60 12.34 -17.92
N ILE A 224 16.37 13.63 -17.66
CA ILE A 224 15.10 14.30 -17.93
C ILE A 224 15.02 14.61 -19.43
N ARG A 225 14.02 14.06 -20.11
CA ARG A 225 13.76 14.31 -21.54
C ARG A 225 12.41 14.95 -21.80
N SER A 226 11.57 15.03 -20.78
CA SER A 226 10.19 15.50 -20.87
C SER A 226 9.67 15.95 -19.51
N GLU A 227 8.63 16.77 -19.52
CA GLU A 227 7.89 17.17 -18.30
C GLU A 227 7.38 15.94 -17.51
N LYS A 228 7.08 14.84 -18.20
CA LYS A 228 6.66 13.58 -17.56
C LYS A 228 7.78 13.00 -16.69
N ASP A 229 9.04 13.17 -17.08
CA ASP A 229 10.19 12.68 -16.32
C ASP A 229 10.45 13.56 -15.08
N ILE A 230 10.18 14.87 -15.16
CA ILE A 230 10.15 15.77 -13.99
C ILE A 230 9.15 15.24 -12.96
N LEU A 231 7.92 14.95 -13.38
CA LEU A 231 6.88 14.41 -12.49
C LEU A 231 7.26 13.06 -11.87
N LYS A 232 7.96 12.19 -12.62
CA LYS A 232 8.48 10.92 -12.10
C LYS A 232 9.57 11.15 -11.06
N LEU A 233 10.50 12.07 -11.32
CA LEU A 233 11.57 12.42 -10.39
C LEU A 233 10.99 12.96 -9.08
N VAL A 234 10.07 13.93 -9.16
CA VAL A 234 9.38 14.49 -7.99
C VAL A 234 8.64 13.40 -7.21
N ASN A 235 7.89 12.53 -7.90
CA ASN A 235 7.20 11.44 -7.23
C ASN A 235 8.18 10.47 -6.55
N THR A 236 9.32 10.21 -7.17
CA THR A 236 10.37 9.36 -6.59
C THR A 236 10.96 10.00 -5.33
N ILE A 237 11.21 11.31 -5.33
CA ILE A 237 11.68 12.04 -4.14
C ILE A 237 10.64 11.92 -3.02
N ILE A 238 9.39 12.28 -3.28
CA ILE A 238 8.31 12.30 -2.28
C ILE A 238 8.03 10.91 -1.70
N VAL A 239 8.04 9.85 -2.52
CA VAL A 239 7.81 8.48 -2.03
C VAL A 239 8.93 8.02 -1.11
N ASN A 240 10.18 8.42 -1.39
CA ASN A 240 11.34 8.01 -0.59
C ASN A 240 11.59 8.89 0.66
N THR A 241 11.01 10.10 0.73
CA THR A 241 11.07 10.94 1.95
C THR A 241 9.95 10.60 2.94
N LYS A 242 8.90 9.92 2.49
CA LYS A 242 7.85 9.36 3.35
C LYS A 242 8.34 8.08 4.01
N GLY A 243 8.19 7.97 5.32
CA GLY A 243 8.60 6.77 6.07
C GLY A 243 7.78 5.54 5.65
N GLU A 244 8.40 4.36 5.67
CA GLU A 244 7.69 3.09 5.44
C GLU A 244 6.50 2.97 6.41
N GLY A 245 5.29 2.73 5.88
CA GLY A 245 4.07 2.55 6.68
C GLY A 245 3.05 3.69 6.63
N GLN A 246 3.37 4.84 6.02
CA GLN A 246 2.38 5.88 5.77
C GLN A 246 1.48 5.49 4.57
N GLN A 247 0.32 4.89 4.85
CA GLN A 247 -0.73 4.79 3.84
C GLN A 247 -1.08 6.20 3.37
N ALA A 248 -1.12 6.38 2.05
CA ALA A 248 -1.45 7.64 1.42
C ALA A 248 -2.89 8.06 1.76
N SER A 249 -3.08 8.82 2.86
CA SER A 249 -4.00 9.93 2.74
C SER A 249 -3.35 10.91 1.77
N GLU A 250 -4.12 11.37 0.78
CA GLU A 250 -3.72 12.47 -0.08
C GLU A 250 -3.66 13.76 0.74
N ASP A 251 -2.67 13.85 1.63
CA ASP A 251 -2.44 15.04 2.43
C ASP A 251 -2.25 16.22 1.48
N PHE A 252 -3.03 17.26 1.72
CA PHE A 252 -2.95 18.53 1.02
C PHE A 252 -1.48 19.02 0.87
N TRP A 253 -0.68 18.81 1.90
CA TRP A 253 0.76 19.09 1.94
C TRP A 253 1.55 18.35 0.87
N VAL A 254 1.22 17.09 0.58
CA VAL A 254 1.86 16.28 -0.47
C VAL A 254 1.57 16.87 -1.85
N LYS A 255 0.37 17.41 -2.05
CA LYS A 255 -0.01 18.06 -3.31
C LYS A 255 0.75 19.38 -3.49
N ALA A 256 0.85 20.20 -2.44
CA ALA A 256 1.62 21.43 -2.45
C ALA A 256 3.13 21.16 -2.67
N GLU A 257 3.71 20.20 -1.95
CA GLU A 257 5.10 19.74 -2.08
C GLU A 257 5.40 19.28 -3.51
N LYS A 258 4.51 18.46 -4.09
CA LYS A 258 4.64 17.99 -5.46
C LYS A 258 4.63 19.13 -6.47
N LEU A 259 3.71 20.08 -6.34
CA LEU A 259 3.65 21.24 -7.23
C LEU A 259 4.91 22.10 -7.12
N TYR A 260 5.40 22.30 -5.90
CA TYR A 260 6.58 23.10 -5.62
C TYR A 260 7.87 22.46 -6.17
N TYR A 261 8.16 21.20 -5.85
CA TYR A 261 9.33 20.52 -6.44
C TYR A 261 9.23 20.40 -7.96
N THR A 262 8.02 20.22 -8.52
CA THR A 262 7.85 20.21 -9.98
C THR A 262 8.21 21.57 -10.57
N ALA A 263 7.81 22.67 -9.93
CA ALA A 263 8.15 24.01 -10.38
C ALA A 263 9.66 24.25 -10.34
N LEU A 264 10.33 23.94 -9.22
CA LEU A 264 11.78 24.16 -9.07
C LEU A 264 12.60 23.30 -10.03
N ILE A 265 12.32 22.00 -10.11
CA ILE A 265 13.05 21.11 -11.02
C ILE A 265 12.82 21.51 -12.47
N ALA A 266 11.61 21.94 -12.82
CA ALA A 266 11.36 22.49 -14.14
C ALA A 266 12.14 23.78 -14.39
N TYR A 267 12.18 24.70 -13.43
CA TYR A 267 12.96 25.92 -13.56
C TYR A 267 14.44 25.59 -13.83
N ILE A 268 15.05 24.75 -13.00
CA ILE A 268 16.45 24.33 -13.16
C ILE A 268 16.67 23.69 -14.53
N TRP A 269 15.79 22.79 -14.96
CA TRP A 269 15.98 22.05 -16.21
C TRP A 269 15.82 22.93 -17.47
N TYR A 270 14.90 23.91 -17.44
CA TYR A 270 14.64 24.79 -18.59
C TYR A 270 15.57 26.01 -18.64
N GLU A 271 15.87 26.62 -17.49
CA GLU A 271 16.48 27.95 -17.43
C GLU A 271 17.92 27.94 -16.88
N ALA A 272 18.30 26.96 -16.05
CA ALA A 272 19.65 26.94 -15.47
C ALA A 272 20.70 26.38 -16.47
N PRO A 273 21.94 26.91 -16.44
CA PRO A 273 23.07 26.36 -17.19
C PRO A 273 23.27 24.86 -16.91
N GLU A 274 23.80 24.11 -17.88
CA GLU A 274 23.93 22.64 -17.79
C GLU A 274 24.73 22.19 -16.55
N GLU A 275 25.74 22.96 -16.16
CA GLU A 275 26.54 22.75 -14.96
C GLU A 275 25.76 22.91 -13.64
N GLU A 276 24.72 23.75 -13.63
CA GLU A 276 23.86 24.02 -12.48
C GLU A 276 22.64 23.09 -12.43
N GLN A 277 22.42 22.26 -13.45
CA GLN A 277 21.31 21.30 -13.48
C GLN A 277 21.55 20.10 -12.57
N ASN A 278 21.55 20.32 -11.26
CA ASN A 278 21.90 19.32 -10.26
C ASN A 278 21.10 19.52 -8.96
N PHE A 279 21.23 18.56 -8.03
CA PHE A 279 20.52 18.62 -6.75
C PHE A 279 21.03 19.72 -5.82
N SER A 280 22.27 20.17 -5.95
CA SER A 280 22.78 21.28 -5.14
C SER A 280 21.99 22.54 -5.44
N MET A 281 21.79 22.87 -6.73
CA MET A 281 20.96 24.00 -7.13
C MET A 281 19.50 23.86 -6.67
N LEU A 282 18.96 22.64 -6.70
CA LEU A 282 17.62 22.40 -6.13
C LEU A 282 17.57 22.71 -4.64
N ILE A 283 18.58 22.30 -3.88
CA ILE A 283 18.69 22.58 -2.44
C ILE A 283 18.85 24.08 -2.21
N ASP A 284 19.68 24.76 -3.00
CA ASP A 284 19.90 26.20 -2.87
C ASP A 284 18.61 27.01 -3.12
N LEU A 285 17.81 26.64 -4.13
CA LEU A 285 16.49 27.26 -4.37
C LEU A 285 15.49 26.97 -3.23
N VAL A 286 15.54 25.76 -2.71
CA VAL A 286 14.71 25.29 -1.59
C VAL A 286 15.06 26.10 -0.32
N ASP A 287 16.34 26.31 -0.03
CA ASP A 287 16.83 27.11 1.10
C ASP A 287 16.55 28.60 0.92
N ALA A 288 16.63 29.12 -0.31
CA ALA A 288 16.31 30.50 -0.65
C ALA A 288 14.80 30.82 -0.62
N SER A 289 13.94 29.83 -0.34
CA SER A 289 12.48 30.00 -0.27
C SER A 289 11.97 30.33 1.12
N GLU A 290 12.56 31.37 1.72
CA GLU A 290 12.14 31.88 3.02
C GLU A 290 10.68 32.32 3.02
N ALA A 291 10.01 32.14 4.16
CA ALA A 291 8.68 32.67 4.37
C ALA A 291 8.59 33.37 5.72
N ARG A 292 7.91 34.51 5.74
CA ARG A 292 7.62 35.29 6.94
C ARG A 292 6.12 35.19 7.20
N GLU A 293 5.75 34.81 8.42
CA GLU A 293 4.34 34.71 8.83
C GLU A 293 3.73 36.08 9.12
N ASP A 294 4.58 37.07 9.45
CA ASP A 294 4.18 38.41 9.87
C ASP A 294 4.06 39.42 8.70
N ASP A 295 4.41 39.01 7.48
CA ASP A 295 4.39 39.88 6.30
C ASP A 295 3.88 39.11 5.07
N GLU A 296 2.58 39.26 4.80
CA GLU A 296 1.90 38.61 3.66
C GLU A 296 2.44 39.08 2.29
N ASN A 297 3.11 40.23 2.24
CA ASN A 297 3.68 40.78 1.00
C ASN A 297 5.17 40.42 0.83
N PHE A 298 5.75 39.68 1.77
CA PHE A 298 7.15 39.26 1.66
C PHE A 298 7.34 38.33 0.47
N LYS A 299 8.28 38.70 -0.41
CA LYS A 299 8.72 37.88 -1.54
C LYS A 299 10.14 37.41 -1.29
N ASN A 300 10.35 36.10 -1.35
CA ASN A 300 11.69 35.53 -1.29
C ASN A 300 12.39 35.55 -2.65
N ALA A 301 13.65 35.12 -2.69
CA ALA A 301 14.44 35.11 -3.93
C ALA A 301 13.81 34.23 -5.02
N VAL A 302 13.17 33.12 -4.64
CA VAL A 302 12.47 32.24 -5.57
C VAL A 302 11.20 32.89 -6.12
N ASP A 303 10.45 33.62 -5.30
CA ASP A 303 9.27 34.37 -5.75
C ASP A 303 9.64 35.37 -6.85
N LEU A 304 10.69 36.16 -6.62
CA LEU A 304 11.19 37.14 -7.59
C LEU A 304 11.66 36.46 -8.89
N LEU A 305 12.34 35.32 -8.77
CA LEU A 305 12.84 34.54 -9.91
C LEU A 305 11.70 33.97 -10.77
N PHE A 306 10.61 33.49 -10.15
CA PHE A 306 9.43 33.03 -10.89
C PHE A 306 8.61 34.20 -11.47
N GLU A 307 8.59 35.35 -10.83
CA GLU A 307 7.96 36.57 -11.37
C GLU A 307 8.71 37.10 -12.61
N GLU A 308 10.04 37.12 -12.57
CA GLU A 308 10.84 37.51 -13.73
C GLU A 308 10.62 36.52 -14.90
N LEU A 309 10.61 35.22 -14.62
CA LEU A 309 10.33 34.21 -15.63
C LEU A 309 8.90 34.33 -16.19
N GLU A 310 7.93 34.66 -15.34
CA GLU A 310 6.55 34.91 -15.76
C GLU A 310 6.45 36.12 -16.69
N GLN A 311 7.16 37.20 -16.41
CA GLN A 311 7.20 38.38 -17.28
C GLN A 311 7.76 38.06 -18.66
N LYS A 312 8.79 37.19 -18.73
CA LYS A 312 9.38 36.74 -20.00
C LYS A 312 8.48 35.74 -20.74
N ASN A 313 7.92 34.76 -20.02
CA ASN A 313 7.10 33.69 -20.61
C ASN A 313 5.99 33.24 -19.64
N PRO A 314 4.78 33.83 -19.72
CA PRO A 314 3.66 33.51 -18.82
C PRO A 314 3.17 32.06 -18.92
N ASN A 315 3.40 31.40 -20.05
CA ASN A 315 2.95 30.03 -20.33
C ASN A 315 4.02 28.98 -20.00
N HIS A 316 5.17 29.38 -19.46
CA HIS A 316 6.26 28.48 -19.10
C HIS A 316 5.79 27.39 -18.12
N PHE A 317 6.21 26.14 -18.33
CA PHE A 317 5.76 25.01 -17.52
C PHE A 317 6.05 25.21 -16.03
N ALA A 318 7.27 25.67 -15.70
CA ALA A 318 7.67 25.94 -14.32
C ALA A 318 6.77 26.98 -13.65
N VAL A 319 6.49 28.11 -14.33
CA VAL A 319 5.62 29.19 -13.84
C VAL A 319 4.21 28.69 -13.56
N ARG A 320 3.64 27.90 -14.48
CA ARG A 320 2.31 27.32 -14.32
C ARG A 320 2.20 26.41 -13.11
N GLN A 321 3.25 25.62 -12.81
CA GLN A 321 3.26 24.79 -11.59
C GLN A 321 3.46 25.63 -10.33
N TYR A 322 4.30 26.67 -10.40
CA TYR A 322 4.54 27.56 -9.26
C TYR A 322 3.29 28.35 -8.85
N LYS A 323 2.54 28.89 -9.82
CA LYS A 323 1.25 29.53 -9.57
C LYS A 323 0.25 28.58 -8.89
N LYS A 324 0.16 27.35 -9.39
CA LYS A 324 -0.70 26.32 -8.78
C LYS A 324 -0.26 26.01 -7.36
N TYR A 325 1.04 25.96 -7.10
CA TYR A 325 1.59 25.82 -5.76
C TYR A 325 1.16 26.98 -4.85
N LYS A 326 1.36 28.24 -5.27
CA LYS A 326 0.97 29.42 -4.49
C LYS A 326 -0.53 29.47 -4.20
N LEU A 327 -1.37 29.11 -5.17
CA LEU A 327 -2.82 28.97 -4.97
C LEU A 327 -3.17 27.83 -4.02
N ALA A 328 -2.46 26.70 -4.13
CA ALA A 328 -2.68 25.56 -3.25
C ALA A 328 -2.16 25.82 -1.83
N ALA A 329 -1.14 26.66 -1.63
CA ALA A 329 -0.49 26.88 -0.34
C ALA A 329 -1.09 28.05 0.48
N GLY A 330 -2.23 28.63 0.06
CA GLY A 330 -2.81 29.83 0.68
C GLY A 330 -2.94 29.79 2.22
N VAL A 331 -2.41 30.85 2.85
CA VAL A 331 -2.50 31.31 4.26
C VAL A 331 -1.65 30.61 5.33
N VAL A 332 -0.86 29.56 5.06
CA VAL A 332 0.06 29.03 6.10
C VAL A 332 1.44 28.67 5.53
N CYS A 333 2.39 29.55 5.81
CA CYS A 333 3.77 29.54 5.34
C CYS A 333 4.60 28.31 5.77
N SER A 334 5.04 27.53 4.77
CA SER A 334 6.45 27.35 4.36
C SER A 334 7.60 27.38 5.39
N LYS A 335 7.45 26.76 6.56
CA LYS A 335 8.62 26.22 7.33
C LYS A 335 8.60 24.69 7.49
N ARG A 336 7.44 24.05 7.35
CA ARG A 336 7.28 22.61 7.63
C ARG A 336 7.63 21.70 6.45
N LEU A 337 7.42 22.17 5.21
CA LEU A 337 7.72 21.42 3.97
C LEU A 337 9.22 21.13 3.80
N LEU A 338 10.06 22.09 4.20
CA LEU A 338 11.52 22.04 4.07
C LEU A 338 12.17 21.10 5.09
N ASN A 339 11.76 21.21 6.35
CA ASN A 339 12.37 20.45 7.45
C ASN A 339 12.03 18.95 7.44
N GLN A 340 10.89 18.54 6.85
CA GLN A 340 10.54 17.11 6.76
C GLN A 340 11.21 16.38 5.58
N ALA A 341 11.47 17.07 4.46
CA ALA A 341 12.02 16.44 3.25
C ALA A 341 13.56 16.38 3.26
N VAL A 342 14.24 17.43 3.75
CA VAL A 342 15.71 17.54 3.71
C VAL A 342 16.36 16.97 4.98
N GLY A 343 15.74 17.18 6.15
CA GLY A 343 16.28 16.73 7.44
C GLY A 343 16.35 15.22 7.62
N LYS A 344 15.58 14.44 6.85
CA LYS A 344 15.65 12.97 6.84
C LYS A 344 16.70 12.41 5.88
N SER A 345 17.07 13.14 4.82
CA SER A 345 18.07 12.71 3.84
C SER A 345 19.52 12.88 4.36
N LEU A 346 19.73 13.81 5.29
CA LEU A 346 21.05 14.12 5.87
C LEU A 346 21.45 13.27 7.08
N ARG A 347 20.80 12.12 7.34
CA ARG A 347 21.34 11.12 8.27
C ARG A 347 22.40 10.24 7.60
N THR A 348 23.46 10.85 7.07
CA THR A 348 24.72 10.16 6.83
C THR A 348 25.82 10.83 7.64
N HIS A 349 26.45 10.03 8.49
CA HIS A 349 27.66 10.32 9.27
C HIS A 349 27.59 11.47 10.30
N ASN A 350 26.98 11.18 11.45
CA ASN A 350 27.63 11.56 12.70
C ASN A 350 28.25 10.32 13.33
N LEU A 351 29.59 10.34 13.43
CA LEU A 351 30.38 9.40 14.21
C LEU A 351 29.79 9.32 15.62
N LYS A 352 29.49 8.11 16.09
CA LYS A 352 29.23 7.88 17.51
C LYS A 352 30.47 8.35 18.28
N PRO A 353 30.38 9.31 19.23
CA PRO A 353 31.46 9.53 20.16
C PRO A 353 31.65 8.23 20.95
N LYS A 354 32.90 7.76 21.00
CA LYS A 354 33.29 6.60 21.79
C LYS A 354 32.91 6.82 23.26
N LYS A 355 32.39 5.78 23.90
CA LYS A 355 32.23 5.67 25.34
C LYS A 355 33.54 6.02 26.04
N GLY A 356 33.49 7.01 26.93
CA GLY A 356 34.57 7.34 27.84
C GLY A 356 34.53 8.80 28.25
N ALA A 357 34.38 9.04 29.55
CA ALA A 357 34.43 10.34 30.23
C ALA A 357 33.20 11.26 30.08
N GLN A 358 32.20 11.05 30.95
CA GLN A 358 31.60 12.16 31.71
C GLN A 358 31.02 11.60 33.01
N VAL A 359 31.88 11.57 34.03
CA VAL A 359 31.50 11.45 35.43
C VAL A 359 31.36 12.88 35.97
N MET A 360 30.28 13.10 36.74
CA MET A 360 30.01 14.23 37.65
C MET A 360 29.64 15.60 37.07
N ARG A 361 28.31 15.84 36.97
CA ARG A 361 27.61 16.93 37.68
C ARG A 361 26.19 16.45 38.04
N LYS A 362 25.95 16.18 39.32
CA LYS A 362 24.64 15.82 39.86
C LYS A 362 23.88 17.11 40.17
N ASN A 363 23.21 17.68 39.16
CA ASN A 363 22.01 18.48 39.41
C ASN A 363 20.85 17.49 39.32
N GLU A 364 20.20 17.20 40.45
CA GLU A 364 19.07 16.26 40.50
C GLU A 364 17.91 16.87 39.72
N LYS A 365 17.79 16.47 38.45
CA LYS A 365 16.69 16.87 37.57
C LYS A 365 15.35 16.47 38.19
N ILE A 366 14.30 17.22 37.87
CA ILE A 366 12.97 17.01 38.42
C ILE A 366 12.20 15.91 37.66
N THR A 367 11.31 15.24 38.39
CA THR A 367 10.25 14.38 37.87
C THR A 367 8.97 15.20 37.80
N ALA A 368 8.59 15.62 36.59
CA ALA A 368 7.38 16.39 36.36
C ALA A 368 6.16 15.47 36.30
N LEU A 369 5.18 15.70 37.18
CA LEU A 369 3.86 15.05 37.14
C LEU A 369 2.86 16.07 36.60
N TYR A 370 2.20 15.75 35.50
CA TYR A 370 1.24 16.66 34.87
C TYR A 370 -0.19 16.13 34.94
N GLU A 371 -1.04 16.87 35.64
CA GLU A 371 -2.47 16.56 35.81
C GLU A 371 -3.35 17.57 35.08
N ARG A 372 -4.42 17.07 34.45
CA ARG A 372 -5.41 17.94 33.82
C ARG A 372 -6.82 17.40 34.00
N LEU A 373 -7.76 18.29 34.27
CA LEU A 373 -9.20 18.02 34.21
C LEU A 373 -9.82 18.83 33.08
N SER A 374 -10.49 18.17 32.14
CA SER A 374 -11.09 18.84 30.98
C SER A 374 -12.46 19.42 31.32
N ARG A 375 -12.81 20.57 30.73
CA ARG A 375 -14.18 21.12 30.79
C ARG A 375 -15.25 20.15 30.26
N ASP A 376 -14.90 19.32 29.29
CA ASP A 376 -15.82 18.32 28.71
C ASP A 376 -16.09 17.14 29.65
N ASP A 377 -15.29 16.96 30.70
CA ASP A 377 -15.49 15.90 31.70
C ASP A 377 -16.55 16.28 32.75
N PHE A 378 -17.02 17.54 32.75
CA PHE A 378 -18.06 18.02 33.67
C PHE A 378 -19.46 17.46 33.34
N GLY A 379 -19.69 16.90 32.14
CA GLY A 379 -21.02 16.49 31.65
C GLY A 379 -21.29 14.99 31.55
N LYS A 380 -20.44 14.11 32.12
CA LYS A 380 -20.69 12.66 32.13
C LYS A 380 -21.44 12.27 33.40
N ASP A 381 -22.64 11.72 33.25
CA ASP A 381 -23.60 11.37 34.32
C ASP A 381 -23.21 10.16 35.19
N ASP A 382 -21.93 9.79 35.22
CA ASP A 382 -21.44 8.60 35.93
C ASP A 382 -20.49 9.03 37.07
N ASP A 383 -20.98 8.99 38.31
CA ASP A 383 -20.28 9.50 39.50
C ASP A 383 -18.91 8.83 39.70
N GLN A 384 -18.78 7.55 39.35
CA GLN A 384 -17.49 6.81 39.40
C GLN A 384 -16.47 7.36 38.40
N GLN A 385 -16.91 7.84 37.23
CA GLN A 385 -16.03 8.36 36.20
C GLN A 385 -15.58 9.80 36.53
N ARG A 386 -16.41 10.57 37.23
CA ARG A 386 -16.04 11.87 37.82
C ARG A 386 -14.98 11.71 38.90
N GLU A 387 -15.14 10.76 39.83
CA GLU A 387 -14.12 10.49 40.85
C GLU A 387 -12.78 10.08 40.23
N SER A 388 -12.77 9.12 39.29
CA SER A 388 -11.55 8.65 38.62
C SER A 388 -10.80 9.76 37.86
N ASN A 389 -11.51 10.75 37.34
CA ASN A 389 -10.91 11.86 36.60
C ASN A 389 -10.56 13.08 37.45
N SER A 390 -10.96 13.13 38.73
CA SER A 390 -10.58 14.21 39.64
C SER A 390 -9.06 14.40 39.70
N ILE A 391 -8.60 15.65 39.78
CA ILE A 391 -7.18 15.99 39.88
C ILE A 391 -6.51 15.26 41.05
N SER A 392 -7.20 15.15 42.19
CA SER A 392 -6.69 14.47 43.39
C SER A 392 -6.33 13.00 43.13
N ASN A 393 -7.18 12.28 42.38
CA ASN A 393 -6.91 10.90 42.01
C ASN A 393 -5.79 10.77 40.96
N GLN A 394 -5.66 11.75 40.05
CA GLN A 394 -4.54 11.78 39.12
C GLN A 394 -3.20 11.99 39.85
N LYS A 395 -3.16 12.88 40.84
CA LYS A 395 -1.96 13.13 41.66
C LYS A 395 -1.52 11.87 42.41
N ALA A 396 -2.44 11.25 43.15
CA ALA A 396 -2.14 10.04 43.91
C ALA A 396 -1.60 8.91 43.02
N MET A 397 -2.20 8.72 41.83
CA MET A 397 -1.76 7.72 40.86
C MET A 397 -0.35 8.00 40.32
N LEU A 398 -0.06 9.26 39.97
CA LEU A 398 1.24 9.65 39.43
C LEU A 398 2.34 9.60 40.48
N GLU A 399 2.06 10.01 41.72
CA GLU A 399 2.98 9.92 42.86
C GLU A 399 3.30 8.46 43.20
N GLU A 400 2.28 7.60 43.29
CA GLU A 400 2.48 6.18 43.57
C GLU A 400 3.34 5.51 42.48
N PHE A 401 3.09 5.86 41.22
CA PHE A 401 3.88 5.36 40.10
C PHE A 401 5.34 5.84 40.17
N ALA A 402 5.56 7.13 40.42
CA ALA A 402 6.89 7.71 40.57
C ALA A 402 7.66 7.05 41.72
N ALA A 403 7.02 6.85 42.88
CA ALA A 403 7.61 6.17 44.03
C ALA A 403 7.99 4.72 43.71
N ARG A 404 7.11 3.95 43.02
CA ARG A 404 7.39 2.56 42.62
C ARG A 404 8.55 2.44 41.63
N GLN A 405 8.74 3.42 40.76
CA GLN A 405 9.86 3.45 39.80
C GLN A 405 11.15 4.05 40.38
N GLY A 406 11.11 4.55 41.62
CA GLY A 406 12.25 5.21 42.27
C GLY A 406 12.56 6.59 41.70
N PHE A 407 11.58 7.26 41.07
CA PHE A 407 11.73 8.63 40.58
C PHE A 407 11.70 9.62 41.75
N THR A 408 12.73 10.44 41.86
CA THR A 408 12.91 11.43 42.94
C THR A 408 12.65 12.86 42.43
N ASN A 409 12.58 13.82 43.35
CA ASN A 409 12.41 15.25 43.04
C ASN A 409 11.12 15.55 42.25
N ILE A 410 9.98 15.16 42.83
CA ILE A 410 8.65 15.26 42.23
C ILE A 410 8.14 16.70 42.25
N VAL A 411 7.68 17.20 41.10
CA VAL A 411 7.03 18.51 40.95
C VAL A 411 5.72 18.34 40.19
N HIS A 412 4.63 18.86 40.75
CA HIS A 412 3.30 18.81 40.15
C HIS A 412 3.01 20.03 39.30
N PHE A 413 2.43 19.79 38.13
CA PHE A 413 1.90 20.79 37.23
C PHE A 413 0.44 20.47 36.93
N THR A 414 -0.47 21.33 37.36
CA THR A 414 -1.91 21.05 37.32
C THR A 414 -2.66 22.10 36.50
N ASP A 415 -3.56 21.65 35.62
CA ASP A 415 -4.52 22.52 34.92
C ASP A 415 -5.96 22.02 35.16
N ASP A 416 -6.79 22.85 35.81
CA ASP A 416 -8.19 22.53 36.11
C ASP A 416 -9.16 23.29 35.19
N GLY A 417 -10.15 22.58 34.63
CA GLY A 417 -11.22 23.16 33.83
C GLY A 417 -10.79 23.73 32.47
N ILE A 418 -9.68 23.26 31.89
CA ILE A 418 -9.15 23.73 30.60
C ILE A 418 -9.28 22.64 29.54
N SER A 419 -9.84 22.99 28.37
CA SER A 419 -10.02 22.06 27.25
C SER A 419 -8.69 21.50 26.74
N GLY A 420 -8.68 20.21 26.40
CA GLY A 420 -7.55 19.53 25.77
C GLY A 420 -7.20 20.03 24.36
N THR A 421 -7.99 20.93 23.76
CA THR A 421 -7.71 21.55 22.46
C THR A 421 -6.95 22.88 22.57
N CYS A 422 -6.90 23.49 23.76
CA CYS A 422 -6.09 24.68 24.03
C CYS A 422 -4.72 24.24 24.58
N PHE A 423 -3.62 24.85 24.14
CA PHE A 423 -2.26 24.56 24.64
C PHE A 423 -1.65 25.71 25.46
N ASP A 424 -2.27 26.89 25.46
CA ASP A 424 -1.98 27.97 26.42
C ASP A 424 -2.60 27.63 27.77
N ARG A 425 -1.99 26.68 28.48
CA ARG A 425 -2.42 26.29 29.82
C ARG A 425 -1.33 26.67 30.83
N PRO A 426 -1.66 27.38 31.91
CA PRO A 426 -0.65 27.86 32.86
C PRO A 426 0.25 26.76 33.43
N GLY A 427 -0.32 25.62 33.83
CA GLY A 427 0.42 24.48 34.38
C GLY A 427 1.29 23.81 33.32
N PHE A 428 0.73 23.60 32.12
CA PHE A 428 1.46 23.02 31.00
C PHE A 428 2.61 23.89 30.50
N LEU A 429 2.41 25.21 30.39
CA LEU A 429 3.44 26.16 29.98
C LEU A 429 4.57 26.25 31.02
N ALA A 430 4.23 26.26 32.31
CA ALA A 430 5.23 26.22 33.37
C ALA A 430 6.08 24.94 33.31
N MET A 431 5.45 23.79 33.07
CA MET A 431 6.15 22.52 32.86
C MET A 431 7.08 22.56 31.65
N MET A 432 6.60 23.05 30.50
CA MET A 432 7.39 23.15 29.28
C MET A 432 8.58 24.10 29.42
N LYS A 433 8.45 25.17 30.21
CA LYS A 433 9.57 26.07 30.53
C LYS A 433 10.70 25.34 31.27
N GLU A 434 10.36 24.45 32.21
CA GLU A 434 11.35 23.62 32.93
C GLU A 434 11.98 22.56 32.01
N VAL A 435 11.20 22.00 31.07
CA VAL A 435 11.70 21.10 30.01
C VAL A 435 12.71 21.81 29.12
N GLU A 436 12.41 23.04 28.70
CA GLU A 436 13.28 23.85 27.85
C GLU A 436 14.56 24.30 28.55
N ALA A 437 14.46 24.59 29.85
CA ALA A 437 15.61 24.86 30.73
C ALA A 437 16.49 23.61 30.94
N GLY A 438 16.02 22.41 30.59
CA GLY A 438 16.75 21.15 30.74
C GLY A 438 16.72 20.58 32.16
N ASN A 439 15.82 21.09 33.00
CA ASN A 439 15.69 20.72 34.42
C ASN A 439 14.90 19.43 34.63
N VAL A 440 14.13 18.98 33.64
CA VAL A 440 13.26 17.79 33.73
C VAL A 440 14.00 16.55 33.22
N GLU A 441 13.83 15.42 33.92
CA GLU A 441 14.31 14.10 33.47
C GLU A 441 13.15 13.18 33.07
N TYR A 442 12.09 13.18 33.88
CA TYR A 442 10.91 12.34 33.68
C TYR A 442 9.66 13.23 33.59
N LEU A 443 8.79 12.93 32.63
CA LEU A 443 7.45 13.52 32.54
C LEU A 443 6.41 12.40 32.62
N CYS A 444 5.62 12.37 33.68
CA CYS A 444 4.56 11.38 33.89
C CYS A 444 3.19 12.02 33.73
N ILE A 445 2.32 11.37 32.96
CA ILE A 445 0.91 11.75 32.77
C ILE A 445 0.01 10.53 32.93
N LYS A 446 -1.25 10.74 33.31
CA LYS A 446 -2.26 9.66 33.41
C LYS A 446 -2.50 8.99 32.06
N ASP A 447 -2.80 9.80 31.04
CA ASP A 447 -3.08 9.38 29.66
C ASP A 447 -2.62 10.49 28.69
N MET A 448 -2.39 10.13 27.42
CA MET A 448 -1.93 11.02 26.36
C MET A 448 -2.92 12.16 26.09
N SER A 449 -4.21 11.95 26.42
CA SER A 449 -5.22 13.00 26.31
C SER A 449 -4.98 14.16 27.29
N ARG A 450 -4.22 13.95 28.37
CA ARG A 450 -3.78 15.03 29.27
C ARG A 450 -2.87 16.01 28.53
N MET A 451 -1.93 15.52 27.73
CA MET A 451 -1.02 16.35 26.94
C MET A 451 -1.79 17.22 25.93
N GLY A 452 -2.68 16.63 25.16
CA GLY A 452 -3.58 17.38 24.29
C GLY A 452 -4.34 16.50 23.31
N ARG A 453 -5.34 17.09 22.65
CA ARG A 453 -6.17 16.43 21.63
C ARG A 453 -5.81 16.84 20.20
N ASP A 454 -4.95 17.84 20.03
CA ASP A 454 -4.38 18.22 18.73
C ASP A 454 -3.10 17.40 18.47
N TYR A 455 -3.22 16.42 17.57
CA TYR A 455 -2.14 15.50 17.23
C TYR A 455 -0.88 16.21 16.70
N LEU A 456 -1.02 17.35 16.01
CA LEU A 456 0.13 18.07 15.45
C LEU A 456 0.95 18.72 16.56
N LYS A 457 0.27 19.35 17.53
CA LYS A 457 0.92 19.99 18.68
C LYS A 457 1.50 18.96 19.65
N VAL A 458 0.77 17.86 19.91
CA VAL A 458 1.28 16.76 20.74
C VAL A 458 2.53 16.13 20.12
N GLY A 459 2.56 15.91 18.80
CA GLY A 459 3.74 15.40 18.11
C GLY A 459 4.96 16.33 18.19
N GLN A 460 4.75 17.64 18.09
CA GLN A 460 5.81 18.65 18.29
C GLN A 460 6.37 18.60 19.71
N ILE A 461 5.49 18.53 20.72
CA ILE A 461 5.89 18.46 22.14
C ILE A 461 6.70 17.19 22.42
N MET A 462 6.28 16.03 21.89
CA MET A 462 7.03 14.78 22.05
C MET A 462 8.44 14.87 21.45
N GLU A 463 8.58 15.52 20.30
CA GLU A 463 9.89 15.72 19.68
C GLU A 463 10.77 16.69 20.49
N ILE A 464 10.19 17.75 21.08
CA ILE A 464 10.90 18.65 22.01
C ILE A 464 11.38 17.89 23.25
N LEU A 465 10.53 17.09 23.87
CA LEU A 465 10.88 16.25 25.02
C LEU A 465 12.05 15.31 24.68
N ARG A 466 11.98 14.65 23.51
CA ARG A 466 13.03 13.76 23.01
C ARG A 466 14.36 14.48 22.79
N GLN A 467 14.35 15.67 22.18
CA GLN A 467 15.55 16.48 21.94
C GLN A 467 16.20 16.95 23.25
N ARG A 468 15.38 17.22 24.27
CA ARG A 468 15.83 17.60 25.62
C ARG A 468 16.19 16.41 26.50
N GLY A 469 16.03 15.18 26.00
CA GLY A 469 16.35 13.96 26.74
C GLY A 469 15.38 13.66 27.88
N VAL A 470 14.15 14.17 27.80
CA VAL A 470 13.07 13.92 28.78
C VAL A 470 12.35 12.63 28.42
N ARG A 471 12.21 11.72 29.38
CA ARG A 471 11.46 10.47 29.24
C ARG A 471 9.99 10.72 29.57
N LEU A 472 9.13 10.70 28.54
CA LEU A 472 7.67 10.73 28.67
C LEU A 472 7.11 9.34 29.03
N ILE A 473 6.22 9.30 30.01
CA ILE A 473 5.49 8.11 30.47
C ILE A 473 4.01 8.44 30.59
N ALA A 474 3.15 7.72 29.85
CA ALA A 474 1.70 7.78 30.03
C ALA A 474 1.18 6.46 30.61
N ILE A 475 0.73 6.50 31.87
CA ILE A 475 0.49 5.31 32.69
C ILE A 475 -0.59 4.40 32.09
N ASN A 476 -1.78 4.94 31.81
CA ASN A 476 -2.92 4.14 31.35
C ASN A 476 -2.77 3.68 29.90
N ASP A 477 -2.04 4.45 29.10
CA ASP A 477 -1.81 4.09 27.70
C ASP A 477 -0.70 3.05 27.55
N GLY A 478 0.11 2.82 28.60
CA GLY A 478 1.26 1.93 28.57
C GLY A 478 2.43 2.48 27.75
N VAL A 479 2.48 3.80 27.58
CA VAL A 479 3.46 4.51 26.74
C VAL A 479 4.68 4.86 27.58
N ASP A 480 5.86 4.53 27.08
CA ASP A 480 7.14 4.83 27.72
C ASP A 480 8.20 5.06 26.64
N SER A 481 8.53 6.32 26.43
CA SER A 481 9.44 6.78 25.37
C SER A 481 10.86 6.19 25.43
N ALA A 482 11.27 5.57 26.55
CA ALA A 482 12.55 4.89 26.67
C ALA A 482 12.55 3.45 26.09
N ARG A 483 11.37 2.82 25.93
CA ARG A 483 11.26 1.40 25.52
C ARG A 483 11.38 1.17 24.01
N GLY A 484 11.41 2.23 23.19
CA GLY A 484 11.64 2.14 21.75
C GLY A 484 10.50 1.51 20.94
N ASP A 485 9.37 1.16 21.56
CA ASP A 485 8.17 0.56 20.93
C ASP A 485 7.08 1.59 20.58
N ASP A 486 7.39 2.89 20.63
CA ASP A 486 6.42 3.99 20.49
C ASP A 486 6.06 4.40 19.05
N ASP A 487 6.32 3.56 18.04
CA ASP A 487 5.87 3.82 16.66
C ASP A 487 4.34 3.58 16.49
N PHE A 488 3.65 3.01 17.49
CA PHE A 488 2.21 2.67 17.43
C PHE A 488 1.28 3.50 18.32
N THR A 489 1.81 4.34 19.21
CA THR A 489 1.01 5.20 20.10
C THR A 489 0.07 6.16 19.34
N PRO A 490 0.47 6.75 18.20
CA PRO A 490 -0.44 7.53 17.36
C PRO A 490 -1.56 6.68 16.73
N PHE A 491 -1.28 5.41 16.38
CA PHE A 491 -2.23 4.51 15.72
C PHE A 491 -3.32 3.99 16.68
N ARG A 492 -2.99 3.76 17.95
CA ARG A 492 -3.98 3.33 18.95
C ARG A 492 -5.03 4.42 19.22
N ASN A 493 -4.61 5.69 19.22
CA ASN A 493 -5.50 6.83 19.38
C ASN A 493 -6.40 7.05 18.15
N ILE A 494 -5.88 6.84 16.94
CA ILE A 494 -6.67 6.88 15.69
C ILE A 494 -7.77 5.80 15.70
N MET A 495 -7.48 4.59 16.19
CA MET A 495 -8.51 3.54 16.27
C MET A 495 -9.60 3.86 17.29
N ASN A 496 -9.24 4.37 18.47
CA ASN A 496 -10.23 4.78 19.48
C ASN A 496 -11.13 5.91 18.98
N GLU A 497 -10.58 6.87 18.23
CA GLU A 497 -11.34 7.96 17.63
C GLU A 497 -12.25 7.47 16.49
N TYR A 498 -11.79 6.51 15.69
CA TYR A 498 -12.61 5.90 14.62
C TYR A 498 -13.80 5.14 15.20
N TYR A 499 -13.60 4.36 16.28
CA TYR A 499 -14.67 3.67 17.00
C TYR A 499 -15.67 4.64 17.63
N ALA A 500 -15.21 5.72 18.27
CA ALA A 500 -16.08 6.73 18.85
C ALA A 500 -16.90 7.49 17.77
N ARG A 501 -16.27 7.81 16.65
CA ARG A 501 -16.90 8.55 15.53
C ARG A 501 -17.88 7.69 14.74
N ASP A 502 -17.61 6.40 14.58
CA ASP A 502 -18.53 5.45 13.94
C ASP A 502 -19.74 5.15 14.83
N THR A 503 -19.53 5.07 16.15
CA THR A 503 -20.62 4.93 17.14
C THR A 503 -21.50 6.19 17.16
N SER A 504 -20.90 7.38 17.13
CA SER A 504 -21.63 8.66 17.05
C SER A 504 -22.42 8.82 15.73
N ARG A 505 -21.88 8.34 14.61
CA ARG A 505 -22.60 8.32 13.32
C ARG A 505 -23.80 7.37 13.33
N LYS A 506 -23.66 6.18 13.91
CA LYS A 506 -24.76 5.20 14.02
C LYS A 506 -25.89 5.68 14.93
N ILE A 507 -25.56 6.38 16.03
CA ILE A 507 -26.55 6.99 16.93
C ILE A 507 -27.26 8.17 16.26
N ARG A 508 -26.59 8.94 15.38
CA ARG A 508 -27.24 10.02 14.60
C ARG A 508 -28.06 9.54 13.40
N SER A 509 -27.85 8.31 12.95
CA SER A 509 -28.57 7.71 11.82
C SER A 509 -29.72 6.78 12.24
N THR A 510 -29.98 6.70 13.55
CA THR A 510 -31.16 6.07 14.15
C THR A 510 -31.97 7.16 14.81
#